data_AF-A0A142EPV5-F1
#
_entry.id   AF-A0A142EPV5-F1
#
_cell.length_a   1.000
_cell.length_b   1.000
_cell.length_c   1.000
_cell.angle_alpha   90.00
_cell.angle_beta   90.00
_cell.angle_gamma   90.00
#
_symmetry.space_group_name_H-M   'P 1'
#
loop_
_entity.id
_entity.type
_entity.pdbx_description
1 polymer ?
#
loop_
_entity_poly.entity_id
_entity_poly.type
_entity_poly.pdbx_seq_one_letter_code
_entity_poly.pdbx_strand_id
1 'polypeptide(L)'
;MPDFLFNNKLYYNPVEFAMDRIGGTWKMPILWRLKDRIMRYGELKKDIPHITHKMLTSQLRELEEEGFIVRTVYPVVPPKVEYSITERGLSAIPIIDTIRNYGKQLMEDFGVGEKK
;
A
#
# COMPACT_ATOMS: atom_id res chain seq x y z
N MET A 1 18.98 17.37 -7.22
CA MET A 1 17.58 16.93 -7.20
C MET A 1 16.73 18.17 -6.94
N PRO A 2 15.64 18.42 -7.67
CA PRO A 2 14.87 19.63 -7.49
C PRO A 2 13.96 19.55 -6.27
N ASP A 3 13.86 20.66 -5.55
CA ASP A 3 12.83 20.86 -4.54
C ASP A 3 11.51 21.23 -5.24
N PHE A 4 10.38 20.76 -4.71
CA PHE A 4 9.06 21.09 -5.26
C PHE A 4 7.96 21.03 -4.20
N LEU A 5 6.86 21.74 -4.47
CA LEU A 5 5.69 21.81 -3.59
C LEU A 5 4.56 20.95 -4.14
N PHE A 6 3.93 20.17 -3.26
CA PHE A 6 2.69 19.45 -3.55
C PHE A 6 1.81 19.41 -2.30
N ASN A 7 0.51 19.74 -2.43
CA ASN A 7 -0.44 19.79 -1.31
C ASN A 7 0.08 20.54 -0.07
N ASN A 8 0.72 21.70 -0.28
CA ASN A 8 1.30 22.53 0.78
C ASN A 8 2.43 21.85 1.59
N LYS A 9 3.05 20.81 1.05
CA LYS A 9 4.24 20.15 1.58
C LYS A 9 5.41 20.34 0.61
N LEU A 10 6.57 20.71 1.15
CA LEU A 10 7.83 20.81 0.43
C LEU A 10 8.50 19.43 0.38
N TYR A 11 8.93 19.02 -0.80
CA TYR A 11 9.70 17.80 -1.04
C TYR A 11 11.07 18.19 -1.58
N TYR A 12 12.12 17.53 -1.10
CA TYR A 12 13.50 17.82 -1.48
C TYR A 12 14.00 16.95 -2.64
N ASN A 13 13.25 15.88 -2.95
CA ASN A 13 13.54 15.01 -4.08
C ASN A 13 12.34 14.12 -4.45
N PRO A 14 12.30 13.58 -5.70
CA PRO A 14 11.22 12.69 -6.13
C PRO A 14 11.12 11.36 -5.38
N VAL A 15 12.20 10.88 -4.74
CA VAL A 15 12.18 9.63 -3.96
C VAL A 15 11.36 9.84 -2.69
N GLU A 16 11.55 10.97 -2.00
CA GLU A 16 10.74 11.36 -0.84
C GLU A 16 9.26 11.41 -1.20
N PHE A 17 8.92 12.02 -2.35
CA PHE A 17 7.55 12.07 -2.84
C PHE A 17 6.97 10.68 -3.10
N ALA A 18 7.72 9.80 -3.78
CA ALA A 18 7.30 8.43 -3.99
C ALA A 18 7.07 7.69 -2.66
N MET A 19 7.99 7.82 -1.70
CA MET A 19 7.89 7.20 -0.38
C MET A 19 6.70 7.72 0.43
N ASP A 20 6.32 8.98 0.26
CA ASP A 20 5.12 9.56 0.89
C ASP A 20 3.82 8.99 0.28
N ARG A 21 3.83 8.69 -1.03
CA ARG A 21 2.67 8.11 -1.73
C ARG A 21 2.50 6.62 -1.49
N ILE A 22 3.55 5.82 -1.66
CA ILE A 22 3.47 4.34 -1.62
C ILE A 22 4.22 3.71 -0.46
N GLY A 23 5.09 4.44 0.22
CA GLY A 23 5.91 3.93 1.31
C GLY A 23 5.17 3.80 2.64
N GLY A 24 5.95 3.81 3.73
CA GLY A 24 5.46 3.50 5.07
C GLY A 24 5.19 2.01 5.28
N THR A 25 4.68 1.67 6.46
CA THR A 25 4.53 0.27 6.88
C THR A 25 3.39 -0.46 6.17
N TRP A 26 2.36 0.26 5.70
CA TRP A 26 1.07 -0.36 5.37
C TRP A 26 0.62 -0.23 3.92
N LYS A 27 0.99 0.85 3.22
CA LYS A 27 0.55 1.08 1.84
C LYS A 27 1.06 0.00 0.89
N MET A 28 2.37 -0.30 0.89
CA MET A 28 2.94 -1.36 0.04
C MET A 28 2.33 -2.73 0.32
N PRO A 29 2.19 -3.19 1.59
CA PRO A 29 1.50 -4.45 1.85
C PRO A 29 0.07 -4.50 1.31
N ILE A 30 -0.73 -3.43 1.46
CA ILE A 30 -2.10 -3.37 0.95
C ILE A 30 -2.11 -3.50 -0.58
N LEU A 31 -1.33 -2.68 -1.28
CA LEU A 31 -1.23 -2.71 -2.74
C LEU A 31 -0.77 -4.08 -3.24
N TRP A 32 0.18 -4.70 -2.55
CA TRP A 32 0.68 -6.03 -2.88
C TRP A 32 -0.41 -7.12 -2.84
N ARG A 33 -1.38 -7.03 -1.93
CA ARG A 33 -2.48 -8.02 -1.85
C ARG A 33 -3.56 -7.74 -2.89
N LEU A 34 -3.82 -6.47 -3.17
CA LEU A 34 -4.82 -6.05 -4.16
C LEU A 34 -4.37 -6.24 -5.62
N LYS A 35 -3.07 -6.46 -5.86
CA LYS A 35 -2.52 -6.65 -7.22
C LYS A 35 -3.10 -7.88 -7.94
N ASP A 36 -3.43 -8.93 -7.19
CA ASP A 36 -3.84 -10.23 -7.76
C ASP A 36 -5.36 -10.44 -7.74
N ARG A 37 -6.08 -9.71 -6.86
CA ARG A 37 -7.53 -9.89 -6.68
C ARG A 37 -8.20 -8.70 -5.99
N ILE A 38 -9.50 -8.59 -6.22
CA ILE A 38 -10.40 -7.74 -5.45
C ILE A 38 -10.59 -8.34 -4.05
N MET A 39 -10.57 -7.51 -3.01
CA MET A 39 -10.69 -7.97 -1.62
C MET A 39 -11.66 -7.12 -0.80
N ARG A 40 -12.33 -7.74 0.17
CA ARG A 40 -13.12 -7.07 1.20
C ARG A 40 -12.21 -6.62 2.35
N TYR A 41 -12.70 -5.67 3.15
CA TYR A 41 -11.99 -5.18 4.34
C TYR A 41 -11.54 -6.31 5.29
N GLY A 42 -12.43 -7.26 5.59
CA GLY A 42 -12.12 -8.38 6.50
C GLY A 42 -11.03 -9.30 5.97
N GLU A 43 -10.95 -9.48 4.65
CA GLU A 43 -9.91 -10.28 3.99
C GLU A 43 -8.56 -9.56 4.07
N LEU A 44 -8.53 -8.26 3.77
CA LEU A 44 -7.32 -7.43 3.94
C LEU A 44 -6.82 -7.43 5.39
N LYS A 45 -7.75 -7.30 6.36
CA LYS A 45 -7.42 -7.33 7.79
C LYS A 45 -6.85 -8.69 8.23
N LYS A 46 -7.34 -9.77 7.64
CA LYS A 46 -6.88 -11.15 7.90
C LYS A 46 -5.51 -11.40 7.28
N ASP A 47 -5.29 -10.95 6.04
CA ASP A 47 -4.02 -11.12 5.32
C ASP A 47 -2.90 -10.21 5.85
N ILE A 48 -3.26 -9.15 6.59
CA ILE A 48 -2.33 -8.24 7.28
C ILE A 48 -2.66 -8.23 8.79
N PRO A 49 -2.37 -9.30 9.54
CA PRO A 49 -2.89 -9.47 10.90
C PRO A 49 -2.44 -8.38 11.89
N HIS A 50 -1.25 -7.81 11.69
CA HIS A 50 -0.62 -6.81 12.57
C HIS A 50 -1.12 -5.37 12.35
N ILE A 51 -1.85 -5.08 11.26
CA ILE A 51 -2.44 -3.75 11.06
C ILE A 51 -3.63 -3.57 12.01
N THR A 52 -3.75 -2.44 12.70
CA THR A 52 -4.95 -2.15 13.50
C THR A 52 -6.12 -1.74 12.60
N HIS A 53 -7.36 -1.87 13.09
CA HIS A 53 -8.54 -1.43 12.35
C HIS A 53 -8.46 0.06 11.95
N LYS A 54 -8.07 0.91 12.91
CA LYS A 54 -7.89 2.35 12.69
C LYS A 54 -6.89 2.62 11.57
N MET A 55 -5.76 1.92 11.58
CA MET A 55 -4.71 2.12 10.60
C MET A 55 -5.13 1.61 9.22
N LEU A 56 -5.73 0.42 9.13
CA LEU A 56 -6.22 -0.11 7.85
C LEU A 56 -7.23 0.84 7.21
N THR A 57 -8.18 1.38 7.99
CA THR A 57 -9.16 2.34 7.49
C THR A 57 -8.49 3.63 6.98
N SER A 58 -7.52 4.19 7.73
CA SER A 58 -6.78 5.39 7.30
C SER A 58 -6.03 5.14 5.99
N GLN A 59 -5.30 4.03 5.92
CA GLN A 59 -4.43 3.71 4.79
C GLN A 59 -5.23 3.37 3.52
N LEU A 60 -6.39 2.70 3.64
CA LEU A 60 -7.29 2.49 2.51
C LEU A 60 -7.87 3.80 2.01
N ARG A 61 -8.26 4.70 2.92
CA ARG A 61 -8.78 6.03 2.55
C ARG A 61 -7.72 6.87 1.84
N GLU A 62 -6.49 6.91 2.35
CA GLU A 62 -5.38 7.63 1.72
C GLU A 62 -5.08 7.07 0.33
N LEU A 63 -5.00 5.74 0.18
CA LEU A 63 -4.77 5.10 -1.12
C LEU A 63 -5.92 5.34 -2.11
N GLU A 64 -7.16 5.43 -1.63
CA GLU A 64 -8.34 5.76 -2.44
C GLU A 64 -8.29 7.23 -2.89
N GLU A 65 -8.06 8.16 -1.97
CA GLU A 65 -7.93 9.60 -2.25
C GLU A 65 -6.76 9.91 -3.21
N GLU A 66 -5.67 9.15 -3.12
CA GLU A 66 -4.52 9.24 -4.01
C GLU A 66 -4.69 8.44 -5.32
N GLY A 67 -5.81 7.73 -5.49
CA GLY A 67 -6.18 7.02 -6.71
C GLY A 67 -5.37 5.75 -6.99
N PHE A 68 -4.75 5.14 -5.97
CA PHE A 68 -4.07 3.84 -6.09
C PHE A 68 -5.05 2.66 -5.97
N ILE A 69 -6.18 2.85 -5.29
CA ILE A 69 -7.23 1.83 -5.16
C ILE A 69 -8.61 2.45 -5.40
N VAL A 70 -9.60 1.61 -5.69
CA VAL A 70 -11.01 1.97 -5.80
C VAL A 70 -11.80 1.21 -4.74
N ARG A 71 -12.68 1.92 -4.02
CA ARG A 71 -13.63 1.34 -3.09
C ARG A 71 -15.01 1.23 -3.75
N THR A 72 -15.51 0.02 -3.92
CA THR A 72 -16.83 -0.25 -4.50
C THR A 72 -17.81 -0.69 -3.41
N VAL A 73 -18.94 0.00 -3.30
CA VAL A 73 -20.04 -0.35 -2.38
C VAL A 73 -21.14 -1.04 -3.17
N TYR A 74 -21.49 -2.25 -2.77
CA TYR A 74 -22.61 -3.00 -3.35
C TYR A 74 -23.81 -2.93 -2.41
N PRO A 75 -24.93 -2.34 -2.85
CA PRO A 75 -26.16 -2.23 -2.06
C PRO A 75 -26.94 -3.56 -2.09
N VAL A 76 -26.31 -4.63 -1.60
CA VAL A 76 -26.92 -5.94 -1.37
C VAL A 76 -27.20 -6.14 0.12
N VAL A 77 -27.96 -7.17 0.49
CA VAL A 77 -28.20 -7.52 1.90
C VAL A 77 -27.41 -8.80 2.24
N PRO A 78 -26.46 -8.76 3.19
CA PRO A 78 -25.91 -7.58 3.87
C PRO A 78 -25.00 -6.74 2.95
N PRO A 79 -24.85 -5.42 3.19
CA PRO A 79 -24.06 -4.54 2.34
C PRO A 79 -22.61 -5.01 2.27
N LYS A 80 -22.02 -4.96 1.07
CA LYS A 80 -20.67 -5.44 0.79
C LYS A 80 -19.82 -4.30 0.26
N VAL A 81 -18.59 -4.22 0.75
CA VAL A 81 -17.58 -3.25 0.30
C VAL A 81 -16.38 -4.03 -0.21
N GLU A 82 -15.90 -3.67 -1.39
CA GLU A 82 -14.70 -4.22 -2.00
C GLU A 82 -13.68 -3.13 -2.31
N TYR A 83 -12.42 -3.54 -2.34
CA TYR A 83 -11.29 -2.74 -2.74
C TYR A 83 -10.61 -3.42 -3.91
N SER A 84 -10.31 -2.66 -4.95
CA SER A 84 -9.55 -3.11 -6.13
C SER A 84 -8.41 -2.14 -6.41
N ILE A 85 -7.32 -2.64 -7.00
CA ILE A 85 -6.19 -1.80 -7.42
C ILE A 85 -6.53 -1.05 -8.70
N THR A 86 -6.05 0.19 -8.85
CA THR A 86 -6.17 0.96 -10.10
C THR A 86 -4.97 0.72 -11.02
N GLU A 87 -5.00 1.27 -12.24
CA GLU A 87 -3.82 1.32 -13.12
C GLU A 87 -2.64 2.05 -12.47
N ARG A 88 -2.90 3.15 -11.74
CA ARG A 88 -1.89 3.85 -10.95
C ARG A 88 -1.32 2.93 -9.85
N GLY A 89 -2.19 2.22 -9.13
CA GLY A 89 -1.81 1.17 -8.19
C GLY A 89 -0.89 0.11 -8.79
N LEU A 90 -1.26 -0.41 -9.96
CA LEU A 90 -0.49 -1.43 -10.67
C LEU A 90 0.89 -0.91 -11.09
N SER A 91 1.00 0.35 -11.48
CA SER A 91 2.29 0.97 -11.83
C SER A 91 3.29 1.01 -10.66
N ALA A 92 2.82 0.95 -9.41
CA ALA A 92 3.68 0.89 -8.22
C ALA A 92 4.19 -0.54 -7.91
N ILE A 93 3.54 -1.59 -8.43
CA ILE A 93 3.87 -2.99 -8.09
C ILE A 93 5.31 -3.38 -8.45
N PRO A 94 5.88 -3.03 -9.62
CA PRO A 94 7.27 -3.33 -9.93
C PRO A 94 8.27 -2.68 -8.95
N ILE A 95 7.95 -1.46 -8.47
CA ILE A 95 8.76 -0.74 -7.49
C ILE A 95 8.70 -1.45 -6.13
N ILE A 96 7.50 -1.84 -5.71
CA ILE A 96 7.29 -2.61 -4.47
C ILE A 96 8.04 -3.94 -4.53
N ASP A 97 8.01 -4.64 -5.67
CA ASP A 97 8.76 -5.89 -5.83
C ASP A 97 10.27 -5.66 -5.74
N THR A 98 10.77 -4.58 -6.35
CA THR A 98 12.19 -4.19 -6.25
C THR A 98 12.60 -3.93 -4.80
N ILE A 99 11.81 -3.15 -4.05
CA ILE A 99 12.06 -2.86 -2.63
C ILE A 99 12.00 -4.14 -1.81
N ARG A 100 11.04 -5.02 -2.08
CA ARG A 100 10.91 -6.31 -1.39
C ARG A 100 12.13 -7.19 -1.63
N ASN A 101 12.61 -7.28 -2.86
CA ASN A 101 13.78 -8.10 -3.21
C ASN A 101 15.05 -7.53 -2.58
N TYR A 102 15.23 -6.21 -2.60
CA TYR A 102 16.32 -5.56 -1.88
C TYR A 102 16.23 -5.78 -0.36
N GLY A 103 15.02 -5.73 0.21
CA GLY A 103 14.81 -6.04 1.63
C GLY A 103 15.22 -7.46 2.00
N LYS A 104 14.97 -8.45 1.14
CA LYS A 104 15.46 -9.83 1.33
C LYS A 104 16.97 -9.92 1.29
N GLN A 105 17.60 -9.25 0.33
CA GLN A 105 19.06 -9.18 0.25
C GLN A 105 19.66 -8.57 1.52
N LEU A 106 19.09 -7.48 2.03
CA LEU A 106 19.54 -6.90 3.30
C LEU A 106 19.35 -7.85 4.48
N MET A 107 18.26 -8.63 4.50
CA MET A 107 18.08 -9.66 5.53
C MET A 107 19.20 -10.71 5.47
N GLU A 108 19.63 -11.12 4.28
CA GLU A 108 20.77 -12.03 4.10
C GLU A 108 22.08 -11.38 4.55
N ASP A 109 22.36 -10.14 4.13
CA ASP A 109 23.58 -9.40 4.47
C ASP A 109 23.73 -9.17 5.98
N PHE A 110 22.62 -8.93 6.69
CA PHE A 110 22.60 -8.74 8.14
C PHE A 110 22.36 -10.03 8.94
N GLY A 111 22.25 -11.20 8.28
CA GLY A 111 22.00 -12.48 8.95
C GLY A 111 20.65 -12.57 9.67
N VAL A 112 19.64 -11.85 9.19
CA VAL A 112 18.28 -11.82 9.73
C VAL A 112 17.47 -12.98 9.16
N GLY A 113 17.20 -14.00 9.99
CA GLY A 113 16.32 -15.12 9.65
C GLY A 113 14.84 -14.80 9.83
N GLU A 114 13.98 -15.60 9.17
CA GLU A 114 12.54 -15.56 9.41
C GLU A 114 12.21 -16.09 10.81
N LYS A 115 11.34 -15.38 11.55
CA LYS A 115 10.77 -15.92 12.78
C LYS A 115 9.78 -17.03 12.38
N LYS A 116 10.10 -18.28 12.77
CA LYS A 116 9.19 -19.42 12.68
C LYS A 116 7.95 -19.23 13.54
#